data_AF-A0AAN8YX38-F1
#
_entry.id   AF-A0AAN8YX38-F1
#
_cell.length_a   1.000
_cell.length_b   1.000
_cell.length_c   1.000
_cell.angle_alpha   90.00
_cell.angle_beta   90.00
_cell.angle_gamma   90.00
#
_symmetry.space_group_name_H-M   'P 1'
#
loop_
_entity.id
_entity.type
_entity.pdbx_description
1 polymer ?
#
loop_
_entity_poly.entity_id
_entity_poly.type
_entity_poly.pdbx_seq_one_letter_code
_entity_poly.pdbx_strand_id
1 'polypeptide(L)'
;EKVRTKLPQLPNEHQLYKALQGGRNYLFWDSKLRWYGVEGDCNVLVIDLLDHSLEQLFNFCGRKLSLKTFLMLACQMVYIIDFGLAKKYKHSSTHQHIKYKENNNFVGTARYASMNNLLGIEQSRRDDLESLGYVFMYFLRGSLPWQGRKVANKKQKYRKITEKKFSTSIEALCEGYPSEFVTYFQYCCELRFDGRPDYAYLKNMFHDLLINDTLIAKR
;
A
#
# COMPACT_ATOMS: atom_id res chain seq x y z
N GLU A 1 -13.91 -14.29 -12.11
CA GLU A 1 -14.99 -13.74 -11.27
C GLU A 1 -16.34 -14.15 -11.84
N LYS A 2 -17.30 -14.64 -11.04
CA LYS A 2 -18.62 -14.99 -11.58
C LYS A 2 -19.31 -13.76 -12.18
N VAL A 3 -19.84 -13.89 -13.39
CA VAL A 3 -20.55 -12.82 -14.10
C VAL A 3 -21.71 -12.26 -13.27
N ARG A 4 -22.38 -13.12 -12.49
CA ARG A 4 -23.54 -12.77 -11.65
C ARG A 4 -23.18 -12.30 -10.24
N THR A 5 -21.93 -11.91 -9.99
CA THR A 5 -21.51 -11.37 -8.68
C THR A 5 -22.22 -10.04 -8.40
N LYS A 6 -22.67 -9.82 -7.16
CA LYS A 6 -23.42 -8.61 -6.77
C LYS A 6 -22.61 -7.31 -6.94
N LEU A 7 -21.30 -7.39 -6.80
CA LEU A 7 -20.36 -6.27 -6.91
C LEU A 7 -19.17 -6.72 -7.77
N PRO A 8 -19.28 -6.69 -9.10
CA PRO A 8 -18.19 -7.13 -9.97
C PRO A 8 -17.02 -6.15 -9.92
N GLN A 9 -15.83 -6.66 -9.66
CA GLN A 9 -14.56 -5.93 -9.56
C GLN A 9 -13.74 -6.06 -10.84
N LEU A 10 -13.75 -7.25 -11.47
CA LEU A 10 -12.88 -7.56 -12.60
C LEU A 10 -13.09 -6.66 -13.84
N PRO A 11 -14.32 -6.23 -14.19
CA PRO A 11 -14.52 -5.29 -15.29
C PRO A 11 -13.87 -3.93 -15.03
N ASN A 12 -13.91 -3.45 -13.79
CA ASN A 12 -13.30 -2.17 -13.39
C ASN A 12 -11.78 -2.27 -13.38
N GLU A 13 -11.25 -3.36 -12.83
CA GLU A 13 -9.82 -3.66 -12.80
C GLU A 13 -9.24 -3.77 -14.22
N HIS A 14 -9.92 -4.47 -15.13
CA HIS A 14 -9.53 -4.52 -16.56
C HIS A 14 -9.42 -3.13 -17.18
N GLN A 15 -10.40 -2.24 -16.94
CA GLN A 15 -10.37 -0.87 -17.48
C GLN A 15 -9.20 -0.06 -16.92
N LEU A 16 -8.84 -0.28 -15.65
CA LEU A 16 -7.66 0.34 -15.04
C LEU A 16 -6.37 -0.18 -15.67
N TYR A 17 -6.22 -1.49 -15.83
CA TYR A 17 -5.07 -2.07 -16.51
C TYR A 17 -4.90 -1.52 -17.94
N LYS A 18 -6.00 -1.42 -18.70
CA LYS A 18 -5.99 -0.82 -20.04
C LYS A 18 -5.58 0.65 -20.03
N ALA A 19 -6.04 1.43 -19.05
CA ALA A 19 -5.67 2.83 -18.91
C ALA A 19 -4.19 3.03 -18.53
N LEU A 20 -3.64 2.14 -17.69
CA LEU A 20 -2.24 2.18 -17.26
C LEU A 20 -1.27 1.82 -18.41
N GLN A 21 -1.63 0.86 -19.27
CA GLN A 21 -0.85 0.51 -20.47
C GLN A 21 -0.61 1.68 -21.43
N GLY A 22 -1.56 2.60 -21.55
CA GLY A 22 -1.47 3.74 -22.46
C GLY A 22 -0.78 4.98 -21.86
N GLY A 23 -0.38 4.95 -20.59
CA GLY A 23 0.10 6.11 -19.86
C GLY A 23 1.60 6.37 -20.04
N ARG A 24 1.96 7.51 -20.66
CA ARG A 24 3.35 7.98 -20.85
C ARG A 24 4.19 8.13 -19.57
N ASN A 25 3.56 8.17 -18.39
CA ASN A 25 4.23 8.34 -17.09
C ASN A 25 4.41 7.03 -16.30
N TYR A 26 3.94 5.90 -16.83
CA TYR A 26 4.15 4.58 -16.23
C TYR A 26 5.13 3.77 -17.08
N LEU A 27 6.28 4.38 -17.39
CA LEU A 27 7.44 3.77 -18.09
C LEU A 27 7.98 2.47 -17.43
N PHE A 28 7.33 1.99 -16.37
CA PHE A 28 7.75 0.89 -15.52
C PHE A 28 6.65 -0.16 -15.28
N TRP A 29 5.46 0.00 -15.89
CA TRP A 29 4.41 -1.02 -15.84
C TRP A 29 4.51 -1.88 -17.12
N ASP A 30 5.28 -2.97 -17.07
CA ASP A 30 5.40 -3.90 -18.21
C ASP A 30 4.56 -5.17 -18.03
N SER A 31 3.68 -5.22 -17.02
CA SER A 31 2.80 -6.37 -16.77
C SER A 31 1.63 -6.41 -17.75
N LYS A 32 1.85 -6.68 -19.03
CA LYS A 32 0.83 -6.46 -20.08
C LYS A 32 -0.47 -7.20 -19.78
N LEU A 33 -1.58 -6.46 -19.78
CA LEU A 33 -2.91 -7.01 -20.02
C LEU A 33 -2.87 -7.74 -21.37
N ARG A 34 -3.08 -9.06 -21.33
CA ARG A 34 -3.08 -9.95 -22.49
C ARG A 34 -4.49 -10.14 -23.03
N TRP A 35 -5.46 -10.35 -22.15
CA TRP A 35 -6.83 -10.58 -22.54
C TRP A 35 -7.81 -10.30 -21.40
N TYR A 36 -9.03 -9.90 -21.78
CA TYR A 36 -10.17 -9.84 -20.88
C TYR A 36 -11.41 -10.31 -21.65
N GLY A 37 -12.21 -11.15 -21.04
CA GLY A 37 -13.46 -11.62 -21.62
C GLY A 37 -14.27 -12.48 -20.66
N VAL A 38 -15.29 -13.14 -21.21
CA VAL A 38 -16.17 -14.05 -20.46
C VAL A 38 -15.95 -15.45 -20.99
N GLU A 39 -15.63 -16.38 -20.10
CA GLU A 39 -15.53 -17.81 -20.37
C GLU A 39 -16.54 -18.54 -19.46
N GLY A 40 -17.54 -19.19 -20.07
CA GLY A 40 -18.65 -19.80 -19.33
C GLY A 40 -19.43 -18.78 -18.47
N ASP A 41 -19.49 -19.01 -17.16
CA ASP A 41 -20.16 -18.13 -16.19
C ASP A 41 -19.20 -17.15 -15.50
N CYS A 42 -17.97 -16.99 -16.02
CA CYS A 42 -16.90 -16.24 -15.40
C CYS A 42 -16.34 -15.13 -16.30
N ASN A 43 -16.19 -13.93 -15.75
CA ASN A 43 -15.25 -12.93 -16.25
C ASN A 43 -13.82 -13.43 -15.97
N VAL A 44 -12.95 -13.33 -16.96
CA VAL A 44 -11.55 -13.79 -16.91
C VAL A 44 -10.64 -12.64 -17.35
N LEU A 45 -9.55 -12.46 -16.61
CA LEU A 45 -8.51 -11.46 -16.85
C LEU A 45 -7.19 -12.20 -16.98
N VAL A 46 -6.48 -11.98 -18.08
CA VAL A 46 -5.15 -12.54 -18.35
C VAL A 46 -4.16 -11.40 -18.40
N ILE A 47 -3.19 -11.44 -17.50
CA ILE A 47 -2.06 -10.50 -17.41
C ILE A 47 -0.76 -11.30 -17.50
N ASP A 48 0.36 -10.60 -17.65
CA ASP A 48 1.67 -11.22 -17.57
C ASP A 48 1.90 -11.94 -16.24
N LEU A 49 2.54 -13.11 -16.34
CA LEU A 49 3.01 -13.82 -15.16
C LEU A 49 4.19 -13.04 -14.56
N LEU A 50 4.04 -12.66 -13.30
CA LEU A 50 5.09 -12.01 -12.52
C LEU A 50 5.80 -13.02 -11.64
N ASP A 51 6.98 -12.62 -11.17
CA ASP A 51 7.76 -13.36 -10.18
C ASP A 51 7.10 -13.34 -8.78
N HIS A 52 7.81 -13.91 -7.82
CA HIS A 52 7.45 -13.94 -6.41
C HIS A 52 7.03 -12.57 -5.86
N SER A 53 5.93 -12.57 -5.11
CA SER A 53 5.51 -11.43 -4.30
C SER A 53 6.52 -11.10 -3.20
N LEU A 54 6.50 -9.86 -2.72
CA LEU A 54 7.33 -9.44 -1.58
C LEU A 54 7.04 -10.25 -0.31
N GLU A 55 5.81 -10.72 -0.07
CA GLU A 55 5.52 -11.59 1.08
C GLU A 55 6.18 -12.97 0.94
N GLN A 56 6.25 -13.54 -0.27
CA GLN A 56 6.96 -14.80 -0.50
C GLN A 56 8.47 -14.65 -0.27
N LEU A 57 9.08 -13.61 -0.84
CA LEU A 57 10.49 -13.29 -0.61
C LEU A 57 10.78 -13.04 0.87
N PHE A 58 9.89 -12.31 1.55
CA PHE A 58 9.99 -12.07 2.98
C PHE A 58 9.98 -13.35 3.81
N ASN A 59 9.15 -14.34 3.45
CA ASN A 59 9.15 -15.64 4.10
C ASN A 59 10.46 -16.41 3.86
N PHE A 60 11.01 -16.37 2.64
CA PHE A 60 12.32 -16.98 2.35
C PHE A 60 13.46 -16.35 3.17
N CYS A 61 13.36 -15.05 3.48
CA CYS A 61 14.32 -14.33 4.33
C CYS A 61 14.07 -14.54 5.85
N GLY A 62 13.30 -15.55 6.26
CA GLY A 62 13.02 -15.78 7.69
C GLY A 62 12.13 -14.71 8.33
N ARG A 63 11.30 -14.04 7.51
CA ARG A 63 10.35 -13.00 7.93
C ARG A 63 11.00 -11.81 8.62
N LYS A 64 12.18 -11.40 8.18
CA LYS A 64 12.81 -10.13 8.58
C LYS A 64 13.78 -9.68 7.49
N LEU A 65 13.58 -8.48 6.95
CA LEU A 65 14.55 -7.89 6.02
C LEU A 65 15.56 -7.04 6.78
N SER A 66 16.82 -7.09 6.35
CA SER A 66 17.82 -6.10 6.79
C SER A 66 17.46 -4.71 6.28
N LEU A 67 17.93 -3.66 6.95
CA LEU A 67 17.72 -2.28 6.50
C LEU A 67 18.24 -2.09 5.06
N LYS A 68 19.45 -2.57 4.77
CA LYS A 68 20.04 -2.52 3.42
C LYS A 68 19.17 -3.20 2.38
N THR A 69 18.72 -4.44 2.64
CA THR A 69 17.84 -5.17 1.70
C THR A 69 16.54 -4.42 1.46
N PHE A 70 15.93 -3.90 2.53
CA PHE A 70 14.70 -3.13 2.44
C PHE A 70 14.89 -1.85 1.60
N LEU A 71 15.94 -1.06 1.87
CA LEU A 71 16.21 0.17 1.13
C LEU A 71 16.55 -0.10 -0.34
N MET A 72 17.28 -1.18 -0.63
CA MET A 72 17.51 -1.61 -2.02
C MET A 72 16.19 -1.95 -2.72
N LEU A 73 15.28 -2.70 -2.08
CA LEU A 73 13.96 -3.00 -2.64
C LEU A 73 13.13 -1.74 -2.84
N ALA A 74 13.19 -0.77 -1.92
CA ALA A 74 12.48 0.50 -2.04
C ALA A 74 12.97 1.36 -3.22
N CYS A 75 14.25 1.23 -3.60
CA CYS A 75 14.83 1.91 -4.75
C CYS A 75 14.70 1.12 -6.08
N GLN A 76 14.45 -0.19 -6.01
CA GLN A 76 14.29 -1.04 -7.19
C GLN A 76 12.88 -0.95 -7.79
N MET A 77 12.76 -1.35 -9.06
CA MET A 77 11.46 -1.52 -9.69
C MET A 77 10.69 -2.67 -9.03
N VAL A 78 9.57 -2.35 -8.41
CA VAL A 78 8.60 -3.32 -7.87
C VAL A 78 7.27 -3.11 -8.60
N TYR A 79 6.67 -4.21 -9.04
CA TYR A 79 5.37 -4.18 -9.70
C TYR A 79 4.23 -4.12 -8.68
N ILE A 80 3.19 -3.35 -9.02
CA ILE A 80 1.93 -3.30 -8.28
C ILE A 80 0.85 -3.99 -9.13
N ILE A 81 0.11 -4.90 -8.50
CA ILE A 81 -1.01 -5.66 -9.07
C ILE A 81 -2.23 -5.54 -8.16
N ASP A 82 -3.35 -6.13 -8.59
CA ASP A 82 -4.63 -6.15 -7.87
C ASP A 82 -5.22 -4.75 -7.70
N PHE A 83 -5.87 -4.28 -8.77
CA PHE A 83 -6.59 -3.00 -8.77
C PHE A 83 -8.08 -3.16 -8.46
N GLY A 84 -8.51 -4.32 -7.94
CA GLY A 84 -9.91 -4.62 -7.65
C GLY A 84 -10.56 -3.68 -6.62
N LEU A 85 -9.75 -3.08 -5.74
CA LEU A 85 -10.18 -2.09 -4.73
C LEU A 85 -9.85 -0.64 -5.12
N ALA A 86 -9.21 -0.42 -6.27
CA ALA A 86 -8.81 0.93 -6.67
C ALA A 86 -10.02 1.82 -6.95
N LYS A 87 -9.90 3.09 -6.58
CA LYS A 87 -10.97 4.08 -6.72
C LYS A 87 -10.42 5.38 -7.28
N LYS A 88 -11.16 6.01 -8.20
CA LYS A 88 -10.82 7.34 -8.70
C LYS A 88 -10.97 8.37 -7.58
N TYR A 89 -9.87 9.03 -7.23
CA TYR A 89 -9.85 10.11 -6.23
C TYR A 89 -9.98 11.51 -6.85
N LYS A 90 -9.95 11.61 -8.17
CA LYS A 90 -10.13 12.84 -8.95
C LYS A 90 -11.03 12.62 -10.15
N HIS A 91 -11.82 13.63 -10.48
CA HIS A 91 -12.59 13.67 -11.71
C HIS A 91 -11.65 13.83 -12.93
N SER A 92 -11.86 13.03 -13.97
CA SER A 92 -10.95 12.97 -15.13
C SER A 92 -10.92 14.27 -15.95
N SER A 93 -12.05 14.99 -16.05
CA SER A 93 -12.15 16.24 -16.82
C SER A 93 -11.84 17.49 -16.00
N THR A 94 -12.41 17.60 -14.79
CA THR A 94 -12.26 18.81 -13.97
C THR A 94 -11.04 18.78 -13.06
N HIS A 95 -10.36 17.64 -12.94
CA HIS A 95 -9.29 17.37 -11.99
C HIS A 95 -9.66 17.64 -10.51
N GLN A 96 -10.94 17.86 -10.23
CA GLN A 96 -11.44 18.11 -8.89
C GLN A 96 -11.29 16.85 -8.03
N HIS A 97 -10.81 17.05 -6.81
CA HIS A 97 -10.69 15.98 -5.82
C HIS A 97 -12.07 15.50 -5.37
N ILE A 98 -12.20 14.22 -5.06
CA ILE A 98 -13.41 13.70 -4.39
C ILE A 98 -13.66 14.47 -3.09
N LYS A 99 -14.93 14.57 -2.69
CA LYS A 99 -15.32 15.20 -1.43
C LYS A 99 -14.97 14.32 -0.25
N TYR A 100 -14.61 14.94 0.86
CA TYR A 100 -14.45 14.27 2.15
C TYR A 100 -15.78 13.64 2.59
N LYS A 101 -15.70 12.41 3.11
CA LYS A 101 -16.85 11.66 3.64
C LYS A 101 -16.40 10.79 4.81
N GLU A 102 -17.33 10.55 5.73
CA GLU A 102 -17.15 9.68 6.89
C GLU A 102 -18.18 8.55 6.88
N ASN A 103 -18.11 7.65 7.86
CA ASN A 103 -19.02 6.51 8.02
C ASN A 103 -19.01 5.52 6.85
N ASN A 104 -17.89 5.44 6.12
CA ASN A 104 -17.68 4.40 5.12
C ASN A 104 -17.42 3.04 5.79
N ASN A 105 -17.82 1.97 5.11
CA ASN A 105 -17.44 0.63 5.51
C ASN A 105 -15.94 0.42 5.25
N PHE A 106 -15.27 -0.19 6.22
CA PHE A 106 -13.86 -0.58 6.07
C PHE A 106 -13.67 -1.54 4.89
N VAL A 107 -12.66 -1.27 4.06
CA VAL A 107 -12.22 -2.11 2.95
C VAL A 107 -10.71 -2.35 3.01
N GLY A 108 -10.28 -3.51 2.50
CA GLY A 108 -8.87 -3.88 2.42
C GLY A 108 -8.34 -4.65 3.63
N THR A 109 -7.02 -4.64 3.81
CA THR A 109 -6.33 -5.43 4.84
C THR A 109 -6.08 -4.59 6.08
N ALA A 110 -6.81 -4.86 7.17
CA ALA A 110 -6.77 -4.06 8.41
C ALA A 110 -5.37 -3.93 9.03
N ARG A 111 -4.45 -4.86 8.75
CA ARG A 111 -3.07 -4.79 9.22
C ARG A 111 -2.35 -3.55 8.68
N TYR A 112 -2.55 -3.22 7.41
CA TYR A 112 -1.84 -2.14 6.73
C TYR A 112 -2.70 -0.89 6.53
N ALA A 113 -4.01 -0.96 6.75
CA ALA A 113 -4.89 0.19 6.56
C ALA A 113 -4.51 1.41 7.42
N SER A 114 -4.66 2.62 6.87
CA SER A 114 -4.50 3.87 7.61
C SER A 114 -5.49 3.99 8.77
N MET A 115 -5.17 4.85 9.74
CA MET A 115 -6.09 5.19 10.83
C MET A 115 -7.40 5.78 10.30
N ASN A 116 -7.35 6.64 9.29
CA ASN A 116 -8.56 7.23 8.68
C ASN A 116 -9.47 6.14 8.08
N ASN A 117 -8.92 5.18 7.33
CA ASN A 117 -9.71 4.07 6.75
C ASN A 117 -10.36 3.23 7.86
N LEU A 118 -9.63 2.91 8.92
CA LEU A 118 -10.17 2.15 10.07
C LEU A 118 -11.27 2.92 10.84
N LEU A 119 -11.26 4.24 10.78
CA LEU A 119 -12.28 5.13 11.35
C LEU A 119 -13.45 5.40 10.37
N GLY A 120 -13.44 4.80 9.18
CA GLY A 120 -14.50 4.95 8.19
C GLY A 120 -14.45 6.29 7.43
N ILE A 121 -13.32 6.98 7.46
CA ILE A 121 -13.08 8.17 6.65
C ILE A 121 -12.73 7.72 5.22
N GLU A 122 -13.26 8.44 4.23
CA GLU A 122 -12.94 8.22 2.81
C GLU A 122 -11.43 8.27 2.58
N GLN A 123 -10.92 7.31 1.82
CA GLN A 123 -9.49 7.20 1.55
C GLN A 123 -9.07 8.18 0.45
N SER A 124 -7.85 8.71 0.57
CA SER A 124 -7.17 9.47 -0.46
C SER A 124 -5.70 9.07 -0.56
N ARG A 125 -4.91 9.83 -1.33
CA ARG A 125 -3.47 9.58 -1.55
C ARG A 125 -2.66 9.43 -0.26
N ARG A 126 -3.05 10.13 0.82
CA ARG A 126 -2.33 10.06 2.10
C ARG A 126 -2.45 8.68 2.76
N ASP A 127 -3.58 8.02 2.55
CA ASP A 127 -3.88 6.73 3.18
C ASP A 127 -3.07 5.61 2.55
N ASP A 128 -2.80 5.69 1.24
CA ASP A 128 -1.89 4.78 0.55
C ASP A 128 -0.45 4.91 1.08
N LEU A 129 0.02 6.14 1.33
CA LEU A 129 1.36 6.39 1.88
C LEU A 129 1.48 5.93 3.34
N GLU A 130 0.52 6.24 4.19
CA GLU A 130 0.51 5.74 5.58
C GLU A 130 0.50 4.21 5.60
N SER A 131 -0.30 3.59 4.73
CA SER A 131 -0.36 2.13 4.59
C SER A 131 0.97 1.53 4.14
N LEU A 132 1.64 2.20 3.19
CA LEU A 132 2.98 1.82 2.72
C LEU A 132 4.02 1.92 3.85
N GLY A 133 3.95 2.95 4.69
CA GLY A 133 4.77 3.05 5.91
C GLY A 133 4.59 1.84 6.84
N TYR A 134 3.36 1.39 7.05
CA TYR A 134 3.11 0.17 7.83
C TYR A 134 3.67 -1.09 7.17
N VAL A 135 3.66 -1.17 5.83
CA VAL A 135 4.31 -2.26 5.09
C VAL A 135 5.83 -2.23 5.28
N PHE A 136 6.45 -1.04 5.28
CA PHE A 136 7.88 -0.88 5.55
C PHE A 136 8.25 -1.42 6.93
N MET A 137 7.55 -0.96 7.97
CA MET A 137 7.79 -1.42 9.33
C MET A 137 7.50 -2.89 9.51
N TYR A 138 6.53 -3.44 8.78
CA TYR A 138 6.26 -4.89 8.77
C TYR A 138 7.46 -5.69 8.26
N PHE A 139 8.04 -5.30 7.11
CA PHE A 139 9.21 -6.00 6.56
C PHE A 139 10.46 -5.87 7.44
N LEU A 140 10.66 -4.70 8.05
CA LEU A 140 11.82 -4.44 8.91
C LEU A 140 11.72 -5.13 10.28
N ARG A 141 10.52 -5.17 10.88
CA ARG A 141 10.29 -5.72 12.22
C ARG A 141 9.93 -7.20 12.25
N GLY A 142 9.50 -7.75 11.12
CA GLY A 142 8.96 -9.11 11.04
C GLY A 142 7.47 -9.21 11.36
N SER A 143 6.99 -8.30 12.20
CA SER A 143 5.57 -8.14 12.55
C SER A 143 5.29 -6.74 13.07
N LEU A 144 4.02 -6.34 12.98
CA LEU A 144 3.48 -5.10 13.52
C LEU A 144 2.86 -5.35 14.91
N PRO A 145 2.91 -4.36 15.83
CA PRO A 145 2.44 -4.52 17.21
C PRO A 145 0.96 -4.90 17.38
N TRP A 146 0.15 -4.72 16.33
CA TRP A 146 -1.27 -5.07 16.30
C TRP A 146 -1.57 -6.45 15.66
N GLN A 147 -0.55 -7.28 15.41
CA GLN A 147 -0.72 -8.66 14.92
C GLN A 147 -0.98 -9.68 16.06
N GLY A 148 -1.40 -10.89 15.69
CA GLY A 148 -1.33 -12.07 16.57
C GLY A 148 -2.56 -12.37 17.46
N ARG A 149 -3.66 -11.62 17.33
CA ARG A 149 -4.85 -11.84 18.18
C ARG A 149 -5.91 -12.67 17.46
N LYS A 150 -6.18 -13.89 17.96
CA LYS A 150 -7.39 -14.65 17.60
C LYS A 150 -8.60 -13.92 18.17
N VAL A 151 -9.59 -13.66 17.33
CA VAL A 151 -10.81 -12.92 17.66
C VAL A 151 -11.98 -13.59 16.96
N ALA A 152 -13.11 -13.66 17.66
CA ALA A 152 -14.28 -14.41 17.20
C ALA A 152 -14.98 -13.74 16.01
N ASN A 153 -14.96 -12.40 15.91
CA ASN A 153 -15.64 -11.67 14.84
C ASN A 153 -14.81 -10.53 14.25
N LYS A 154 -15.14 -10.15 13.01
CA LYS A 154 -14.43 -9.10 12.24
C LYS A 154 -14.50 -7.73 12.91
N LYS A 155 -15.65 -7.37 13.52
CA LYS A 155 -15.83 -6.07 14.18
C LYS A 155 -14.89 -5.91 15.39
N GLN A 156 -14.77 -6.95 16.22
CA GLN A 156 -13.82 -6.98 17.33
C GLN A 156 -12.37 -6.98 16.85
N LYS A 157 -12.08 -7.66 15.73
CA LYS A 157 -10.76 -7.61 15.10
C LYS A 157 -10.35 -6.18 14.76
N TYR A 158 -11.23 -5.44 14.07
CA TYR A 158 -10.95 -4.07 13.66
C TYR A 158 -10.80 -3.16 14.87
N ARG A 159 -11.73 -3.24 15.84
CA ARG A 159 -11.65 -2.48 17.09
C ARG A 159 -10.31 -2.66 17.80
N LYS A 160 -9.86 -3.91 18.01
CA LYS A 160 -8.58 -4.19 18.69
C LYS A 160 -7.36 -3.70 17.90
N ILE A 161 -7.40 -3.78 16.57
CA ILE A 161 -6.33 -3.24 15.73
C ILE A 161 -6.29 -1.72 15.85
N THR A 162 -7.45 -1.05 15.75
CA THR A 162 -7.57 0.41 15.89
C THR A 162 -7.09 0.89 17.26
N GLU A 163 -7.55 0.26 18.35
CA GLU A 163 -7.10 0.58 19.71
C GLU A 163 -5.58 0.43 19.85
N LYS A 164 -5.01 -0.66 19.31
CA LYS A 164 -3.57 -0.90 19.41
C LYS A 164 -2.77 0.08 18.56
N LYS A 165 -3.20 0.40 17.33
CA LYS A 165 -2.58 1.43 16.48
C LYS A 165 -2.60 2.79 17.17
N PHE A 166 -3.74 3.20 17.71
CA PHE A 166 -3.88 4.46 18.43
C PHE A 166 -2.94 4.55 19.65
N SER A 167 -2.81 3.46 20.42
CA SER A 167 -1.93 3.42 21.60
C SER A 167 -0.44 3.27 21.28
N THR A 168 -0.07 3.02 20.03
CA THR A 168 1.34 2.83 19.63
C THR A 168 1.81 4.12 18.95
N SER A 169 2.68 4.88 19.62
CA SER A 169 3.24 6.10 19.01
C SER A 169 4.11 5.75 17.80
N ILE A 170 4.33 6.74 16.92
CA ILE A 170 5.18 6.57 15.73
C ILE A 170 6.61 6.26 16.16
N GLU A 171 7.10 6.90 17.21
CA GLU A 171 8.43 6.70 17.79
C GLU A 171 8.56 5.27 18.32
N ALA A 172 7.55 4.77 19.05
CA ALA A 172 7.54 3.39 19.54
C ALA A 172 7.46 2.36 18.41
N LEU A 173 6.72 2.66 17.34
CA LEU A 173 6.67 1.80 16.15
C LEU A 173 8.03 1.71 15.46
N CYS A 174 8.73 2.84 15.34
CA CYS A 174 10.00 2.98 14.63
C CYS A 174 11.24 2.79 15.51
N GLU A 175 11.06 2.46 16.78
CA GLU A 175 12.15 2.23 17.73
C GLU A 175 13.15 1.19 17.21
N GLY A 176 14.44 1.54 17.23
CA GLY A 176 15.53 0.72 16.73
C GLY A 176 15.79 0.82 15.23
N TYR A 177 15.10 1.74 14.52
CA TYR A 177 15.27 2.01 13.09
C TYR A 177 15.63 3.49 12.84
N PRO A 178 16.16 3.83 11.66
CA PRO A 178 16.51 5.21 11.32
C PRO A 178 15.36 6.21 11.49
N SER A 179 15.69 7.44 11.88
CA SER A 179 14.69 8.49 12.16
C SER A 179 13.84 8.86 10.95
N GLU A 180 14.30 8.60 9.73
CA GLU A 180 13.59 8.80 8.48
C GLU A 180 12.24 8.07 8.45
N PHE A 181 12.11 6.93 9.15
CA PHE A 181 10.82 6.24 9.28
C PHE A 181 9.84 7.05 10.14
N VAL A 182 10.30 7.68 11.21
CA VAL A 182 9.47 8.60 12.02
C VAL A 182 9.04 9.80 11.18
N THR A 183 9.99 10.43 10.49
CA THR A 183 9.74 11.57 9.60
C THR A 183 8.75 11.21 8.49
N TYR A 184 8.85 10.01 7.91
CA TYR A 184 7.89 9.51 6.91
C TYR A 184 6.46 9.47 7.44
N PHE A 185 6.26 8.89 8.63
CA PHE A 185 4.92 8.79 9.22
C PHE A 185 4.37 10.15 9.64
N GLN A 186 5.19 11.00 10.24
CA GLN A 186 4.80 12.37 10.60
C GLN A 186 4.33 13.14 9.35
N TYR A 187 5.10 13.07 8.27
CA TYR A 187 4.70 13.64 6.97
C TYR A 187 3.33 13.10 6.51
N CYS A 188 3.12 11.78 6.55
CA CYS A 188 1.86 11.18 6.11
C CYS A 188 0.66 11.61 6.98
N CYS A 189 0.85 11.70 8.30
CA CYS A 189 -0.20 12.12 9.24
C CYS A 189 -0.59 13.59 9.06
N GLU A 190 0.34 14.45 8.66
CA GLU A 190 0.09 15.88 8.42
C GLU A 190 -0.57 16.17 7.06
N LEU A 191 -0.60 15.21 6.14
CA LEU A 191 -1.24 15.38 4.84
C LEU A 191 -2.75 15.62 4.99
N ARG A 192 -3.20 16.74 4.42
CA ARG A 192 -4.63 17.01 4.21
C ARG A 192 -5.25 15.97 3.28
N PHE A 193 -6.55 15.75 3.43
CA PHE A 193 -7.30 14.78 2.63
C PHE A 193 -7.13 14.98 1.12
N ASP A 194 -7.13 16.23 0.65
CA ASP A 194 -6.91 16.61 -0.74
C ASP A 194 -5.47 17.08 -1.04
N GLY A 195 -4.57 17.00 -0.06
CA GLY A 195 -3.16 17.35 -0.18
C GLY A 195 -2.46 16.54 -1.26
N ARG A 196 -1.59 17.19 -2.04
CA ARG A 196 -0.70 16.49 -2.97
C ARG A 196 0.58 16.11 -2.24
N PRO A 197 0.88 14.80 -2.09
CA PRO A 197 2.15 14.40 -1.50
C PRO A 197 3.33 14.83 -2.37
N ASP A 198 4.42 15.19 -1.72
CA ASP A 198 5.73 15.38 -2.29
C ASP A 198 6.45 14.03 -2.34
N TYR A 199 6.14 13.27 -3.38
CA TYR A 199 6.77 11.97 -3.60
C TYR A 199 8.28 12.07 -3.86
N ALA A 200 8.78 13.22 -4.32
CA ALA A 200 10.21 13.39 -4.56
C ALA A 200 10.95 13.49 -3.22
N TYR A 201 10.45 14.30 -2.30
CA TYR A 201 10.96 14.39 -0.94
C TYR A 201 11.03 13.01 -0.25
N LEU A 202 9.93 12.26 -0.25
CA LEU A 202 9.89 10.95 0.41
C LEU A 202 10.86 9.93 -0.21
N LYS A 203 11.01 9.94 -1.54
CA LYS A 203 11.97 9.07 -2.23
C LYS A 203 13.41 9.46 -1.93
N ASN A 204 13.72 10.75 -1.99
CA ASN A 204 15.07 11.26 -1.76
C ASN A 204 15.51 10.95 -0.33
N MET A 205 14.63 11.10 0.65
CA MET A 205 14.91 10.75 2.05
C MET A 205 15.42 9.31 2.22
N PHE A 206 14.74 8.31 1.62
CA PHE A 206 15.19 6.91 1.71
C PHE A 206 16.40 6.61 0.81
N HIS A 207 16.54 7.31 -0.31
CA HIS A 207 17.71 7.18 -1.17
C HIS A 207 18.98 7.69 -0.48
N ASP A 208 18.90 8.85 0.19
CA ASP A 208 20.01 9.42 0.95
C ASP A 208 20.38 8.53 2.14
N LEU A 209 19.38 7.95 2.81
CA LEU A 209 19.59 6.95 3.85
C LEU A 209 20.35 5.71 3.32
N LEU A 210 20.01 5.21 2.13
CA LEU A 210 20.72 4.09 1.50
C LEU A 210 22.19 4.44 1.20
N ILE A 211 22.45 5.65 0.69
CA ILE A 211 23.82 6.12 0.43
C ILE A 211 24.61 6.18 1.74
N ASN A 212 24.03 6.76 2.79
CA ASN A 212 24.69 6.90 4.09
C ASN A 212 24.99 5.54 4.73
N ASP A 213 24.03 4.61 4.72
CA ASP A 213 24.20 3.23 5.24
C ASP A 213 25.31 2.48 4.50
N THR A 214 25.35 2.60 3.16
CA THR A 214 26.36 1.94 2.33
C THR A 214 27.76 2.54 2.44
N LEU A 215 27.88 3.84 2.73
CA LEU A 215 29.15 4.49 2.99
C LEU A 215 29.70 4.18 4.39
N ILE A 216 28.83 4.09 5.40
CA ILE A 216 29.23 3.71 6.76
C ILE A 216 29.71 2.26 6.80
N ALA A 217 29.07 1.34 6.08
CA ALA A 217 29.47 -0.07 6.01
C ALA A 217 30.80 -0.33 5.29
N LYS A 218 31.42 0.70 4.67
CA LYS A 218 32.75 0.61 4.02
C LYS A 218 33.89 1.16 4.89
N ARG A 219 33.60 1.67 6.08
CA ARG A 219 34.59 2.08 7.09
C ARG A 219 34.66 1.06 8.21
#